data_AF-A0A538BXP3-F1
#
_entry.id   AF-A0A538BXP3-F1
#
_cell.length_a   1.000
_cell.length_b   1.000
_cell.length_c   1.000
_cell.angle_alpha   90.00
_cell.angle_beta   90.00
_cell.angle_gamma   90.00
#
_symmetry.space_group_name_H-M   'P 1'
#
loop_
_entity.id
_entity.type
_entity.pdbx_description
1 polymer ?
#
loop_
_entity_poly.entity_id
_entity_poly.type
_entity_poly.pdbx_seq_one_letter_code
_entity_poly.pdbx_strand_id
1 'polypeptide(L)'
;MKWFAPLIFLAIIAQILLAGEGIFGIKKGPKLDDQKTLDPHRALGFILTEPVAILFLIVALLAWHPDVKVRRISLLLPFLTFAQAPLSWGGRWSGMFHPLNAFLLLALYGWLSGRLHREGRATAAVAPTPTAAAP
;
A
#
# COMPACT_ATOMS: atom_id res chain seq x y z
N MET A 1 2.41 4.21 -11.85
CA MET A 1 1.47 3.92 -10.73
C MET A 1 0.53 2.74 -10.96
N LYS A 2 -0.04 2.54 -12.16
CA LYS A 2 -1.01 1.45 -12.46
C LYS A 2 -0.58 0.07 -11.93
N TRP A 3 0.69 -0.31 -12.08
CA TRP A 3 1.22 -1.58 -11.56
C TRP A 3 1.80 -1.50 -10.15
N PHE A 4 2.13 -0.30 -9.68
CA PHE A 4 2.77 -0.14 -8.38
C PHE A 4 1.74 -0.18 -7.23
N ALA A 5 0.60 0.52 -7.38
CA ALA A 5 -0.49 0.50 -6.42
C ALA A 5 -1.03 -0.92 -6.09
N PRO A 6 -1.32 -1.81 -7.08
CA PRO A 6 -1.74 -3.18 -6.77
C PRO A 6 -0.67 -4.00 -6.07
N LEU A 7 0.62 -3.81 -6.36
CA LEU A 7 1.69 -4.51 -5.67
C LEU A 7 1.73 -4.14 -4.18
N ILE A 8 1.60 -2.85 -3.86
CA ILE A 8 1.50 -2.40 -2.46
C ILE A 8 0.23 -2.93 -1.80
N PHE A 9 -0.91 -2.90 -2.49
CA PHE A 9 -2.17 -3.48 -2.00
C PHE A 9 -2.00 -4.96 -1.60
N LEU A 10 -1.40 -5.77 -2.47
CA LEU A 10 -1.12 -7.18 -2.20
C LEU A 10 -0.10 -7.36 -1.06
N ALA A 11 0.93 -6.50 -1.00
CA ALA A 11 1.90 -6.52 0.09
C ALA A 11 1.27 -6.16 1.45
N ILE A 12 0.27 -5.27 1.49
CA ILE A 12 -0.50 -4.97 2.71
C ILE A 12 -1.32 -6.19 3.15
N ILE A 13 -1.93 -6.93 2.21
CA ILE A 13 -2.61 -8.19 2.54
C ILE A 13 -1.63 -9.18 3.16
N ALA A 14 -0.46 -9.37 2.53
CA ALA A 14 0.59 -10.22 3.06
C ALA A 14 1.02 -9.76 4.46
N GLN A 15 1.11 -8.45 4.68
CA GLN A 15 1.44 -7.89 5.99
C GLN A 15 0.45 -8.27 7.09
N ILE A 16 -0.84 -8.13 6.81
CA ILE A 16 -1.90 -8.47 7.76
C ILE A 16 -1.87 -9.98 8.07
N LEU A 17 -1.61 -10.81 7.06
CA LEU A 17 -1.46 -12.25 7.24
C LEU A 17 -0.24 -12.60 8.11
N LEU A 18 0.90 -11.97 7.89
CA LEU A 18 2.11 -12.18 8.70
C LEU A 18 1.93 -11.68 10.13
N ALA A 19 1.18 -10.59 10.35
CA ALA A 19 0.81 -10.13 11.68
C ALA A 19 -0.02 -11.20 12.41
N GLY A 20 -1.04 -11.73 11.72
CA GLY A 20 -1.90 -12.80 12.24
C GLY A 20 -1.11 -14.06 12.55
N GLU A 21 -0.32 -14.56 11.60
CA GLU A 21 0.54 -15.73 11.76
C GLU A 21 1.49 -15.56 12.96
N GLY A 22 2.16 -14.41 13.04
CA GLY A 22 3.08 -14.13 14.12
C GLY A 22 2.41 -14.08 15.50
N ILE A 23 1.20 -13.51 15.61
CA ILE A 23 0.41 -13.48 16.86
C ILE A 23 -0.08 -14.88 17.24
N PHE A 24 -0.68 -15.61 16.31
CA PHE A 24 -1.24 -16.94 16.58
C PHE A 24 -0.15 -18.02 16.77
N GLY A 25 1.07 -17.76 16.30
CA GLY A 25 2.25 -18.61 16.53
C GLY A 25 2.85 -18.50 17.94
N ILE A 26 2.43 -17.52 18.76
CA ILE A 26 2.96 -17.32 20.11
C ILE A 26 2.39 -18.41 21.04
N LYS A 27 3.25 -19.35 21.46
CA LYS A 27 2.86 -20.43 22.37
C LYS A 27 2.98 -20.03 23.84
N LYS A 28 4.11 -19.46 24.24
CA LYS A 28 4.49 -18.87 25.54
C LYS A 28 5.78 -18.07 25.29
N GLY A 29 6.00 -16.96 26.00
CA GLY A 29 7.26 -16.22 25.79
C GLY A 29 7.18 -14.76 26.21
N PRO A 30 8.19 -13.96 25.82
CA PRO A 30 8.36 -12.56 26.23
C PRO A 30 7.24 -11.65 25.72
N LYS A 31 7.33 -10.34 26.00
CA LYS A 31 6.34 -9.36 25.51
C LYS A 31 6.24 -9.41 23.99
N LEU A 32 5.11 -8.94 23.44
CA LEU A 32 4.83 -8.99 22.00
C LEU A 32 5.99 -8.44 21.16
N ASP A 33 6.63 -7.37 21.63
CA ASP A 33 7.75 -6.70 20.96
C ASP A 33 9.02 -7.57 20.84
N ASP A 34 9.18 -8.56 21.71
CA ASP A 34 10.34 -9.46 21.73
C ASP A 34 10.08 -10.78 20.98
N GLN A 35 8.86 -10.98 20.48
CA GLN A 35 8.48 -12.22 19.80
C GLN A 35 9.08 -12.27 18.39
N LYS A 36 9.93 -13.27 18.15
CA LYS A 36 10.55 -13.49 16.83
C LYS A 36 9.57 -13.99 15.77
N THR A 37 8.43 -14.54 16.18
CA THR A 37 7.35 -14.93 15.26
C THR A 37 6.80 -13.73 14.47
N LEU A 38 6.99 -12.51 14.97
CA LEU A 38 6.62 -11.27 14.28
C LEU A 38 7.74 -10.70 13.40
N ASP A 39 8.93 -11.29 13.35
CA ASP A 39 10.05 -10.75 12.56
C ASP A 39 9.74 -10.65 11.06
N PRO A 40 9.06 -11.62 10.42
CA PRO A 40 8.64 -11.46 9.02
C PRO A 40 7.69 -10.26 8.82
N HIS A 41 6.74 -10.06 9.73
CA HIS A 41 5.85 -8.90 9.75
C HIS A 41 6.64 -7.59 9.91
N ARG A 42 7.58 -7.53 10.85
CA ARG A 42 8.41 -6.34 11.07
C ARG A 42 9.30 -6.02 9.87
N ALA A 43 9.97 -7.03 9.30
CA ALA A 43 10.88 -6.86 8.19
C ALA A 43 10.17 -6.35 6.94
N LEU A 44 9.07 -6.99 6.54
CA LEU A 44 8.26 -6.49 5.43
C LEU A 44 7.65 -5.13 5.78
N GLY A 45 7.36 -4.85 7.05
CA GLY A 45 6.75 -3.61 7.52
C GLY A 45 7.68 -2.45 7.26
N PHE A 46 8.93 -2.58 7.72
CA PHE A 46 10.01 -1.64 7.45
C PHE A 46 10.22 -1.39 5.95
N ILE A 47 10.25 -2.46 5.13
CA ILE A 47 10.41 -2.32 3.67
C ILE A 47 9.26 -1.50 3.07
N LEU A 48 8.02 -1.74 3.51
CA LEU A 48 6.85 -1.01 3.00
C LEU A 48 6.81 0.44 3.48
N THR A 49 7.14 0.69 4.75
CA THR A 49 7.06 2.03 5.36
C THR A 49 8.20 2.94 4.96
N GLU A 50 9.40 2.41 4.71
CA GLU A 50 10.57 3.23 4.42
C GLU A 50 10.84 3.30 2.90
N PRO A 51 11.57 2.36 2.26
CA PRO A 51 11.99 2.53 0.87
C PRO A 51 10.81 2.51 -0.10
N VAL A 52 9.80 1.67 0.11
CA VAL A 52 8.67 1.55 -0.84
C VAL A 52 7.75 2.77 -0.76
N ALA A 53 7.44 3.29 0.43
CA ALA A 53 6.63 4.49 0.57
C ALA A 53 7.32 5.73 -0.03
N ILE A 54 8.64 5.88 0.16
CA ILE A 54 9.44 6.93 -0.49
C ILE A 54 9.39 6.77 -2.02
N LEU A 55 9.63 5.57 -2.54
CA LEU A 55 9.56 5.32 -3.97
C LEU A 55 8.16 5.61 -4.53
N PHE A 56 7.11 5.24 -3.81
CA PHE A 56 5.74 5.55 -4.20
C PHE A 56 5.47 7.05 -4.22
N LEU A 57 5.97 7.80 -3.24
CA LEU A 57 5.88 9.27 -3.23
C LEU A 57 6.57 9.88 -4.45
N ILE A 58 7.78 9.44 -4.77
CA ILE A 58 8.51 9.90 -5.96
C ILE A 58 7.69 9.60 -7.22
N VAL A 59 7.19 8.38 -7.37
CA VAL A 59 6.38 8.00 -8.54
C VAL A 59 5.08 8.81 -8.60
N ALA A 60 4.44 9.11 -7.47
CA ALA A 60 3.23 9.94 -7.42
C ALA A 60 3.49 11.39 -7.81
N LEU A 61 4.61 11.97 -7.36
CA LEU A 61 5.07 13.31 -7.74
C LEU A 61 5.40 13.38 -9.23
N LEU A 62 6.11 12.39 -9.77
CA LEU A 62 6.45 12.34 -11.19
C LEU A 62 5.23 12.09 -12.09
N ALA A 63 4.31 11.24 -11.66
CA ALA A 63 3.09 10.96 -12.42
C ALA A 63 2.16 12.17 -12.49
N TRP A 64 2.15 13.00 -11.43
CA TRP A 64 1.39 14.25 -11.31
C TRP A 64 0.01 14.21 -11.96
N HIS A 65 -0.82 13.25 -11.54
CA HIS A 65 -2.07 12.94 -12.23
C HIS A 65 -2.97 14.18 -12.46
N PRO A 66 -3.59 14.32 -13.65
CA PRO A 66 -4.46 15.46 -13.94
C PRO A 66 -5.77 15.43 -13.14
N ASP A 67 -6.27 14.23 -12.81
CA ASP A 67 -7.38 14.05 -11.88
C ASP A 67 -6.93 14.45 -10.46
N VAL A 68 -7.49 15.56 -9.96
CA VAL A 68 -7.12 16.15 -8.66
C VAL A 68 -7.35 15.17 -7.51
N LYS A 69 -8.39 14.34 -7.56
CA LYS A 69 -8.70 13.37 -6.50
C LYS A 69 -7.65 12.25 -6.49
N VAL A 70 -7.31 11.71 -7.67
CA VAL A 70 -6.25 10.70 -7.81
C VAL A 70 -4.93 11.27 -7.31
N ARG A 71 -4.55 12.48 -7.75
CA ARG A 71 -3.31 13.15 -7.35
C ARG A 71 -3.23 13.36 -5.84
N ARG A 72 -4.27 13.90 -5.21
CA ARG A 72 -4.30 14.12 -3.75
C ARG A 72 -4.15 12.81 -2.98
N ILE A 73 -4.89 11.78 -3.37
CA ILE A 73 -4.83 10.47 -2.69
C ILE A 73 -3.46 9.82 -2.90
N SER A 74 -2.90 9.84 -4.12
CA SER A 74 -1.58 9.28 -4.38
C SER A 74 -0.47 9.97 -3.57
N LEU A 75 -0.60 11.28 -3.33
CA LEU A 75 0.36 12.02 -2.52
C LEU A 75 0.15 11.80 -1.01
N LEU A 76 -1.08 11.57 -0.56
CA LEU A 76 -1.39 11.31 0.84
C LEU A 76 -0.95 9.90 1.30
N LEU A 77 -1.07 8.91 0.43
CA LEU A 77 -0.80 7.49 0.74
C LEU A 77 0.59 7.23 1.36
N PRO A 78 1.71 7.80 0.87
CA PRO A 78 3.02 7.70 1.52
C PRO A 78 3.01 8.15 2.97
N PHE A 79 2.38 9.27 3.29
CA PHE A 79 2.34 9.79 4.66
C PHE A 79 1.52 8.91 5.60
N LEU A 80 0.40 8.39 5.12
CA LEU A 80 -0.36 7.37 5.86
C LEU A 80 0.47 6.10 6.05
N THR A 81 1.32 5.75 5.08
CA THR A 81 2.21 4.59 5.17
C THR A 81 3.35 4.86 6.18
N PHE A 82 3.99 6.03 6.16
CA PHE A 82 4.98 6.44 7.17
C PHE A 82 4.41 6.44 8.58
N ALA A 83 3.15 6.87 8.73
CA ALA A 83 2.47 6.86 10.03
C ALA A 83 2.36 5.46 10.63
N GLN A 84 2.45 4.36 9.86
CA GLN A 84 2.43 3.00 10.41
C GLN A 84 3.55 2.75 11.43
N ALA A 85 4.74 3.33 11.22
CA ALA A 85 5.89 3.13 12.11
C ALA A 85 5.64 3.71 13.52
N PRO A 86 5.36 5.02 13.71
CA PRO A 86 5.06 5.55 15.04
C PRO A 86 3.76 4.97 15.63
N LEU A 87 2.77 4.62 14.79
CA LEU A 87 1.56 3.93 15.26
C LEU A 87 1.87 2.53 15.83
N SER A 88 2.91 1.85 15.33
CA SER A 88 3.29 0.52 15.83
C SER A 88 4.07 0.55 17.14
N TRP A 89 4.74 1.66 17.47
CA TRP A 89 5.68 1.74 18.62
C TRP A 89 5.20 2.59 19.80
N GLY A 90 4.22 3.49 19.61
CA GLY A 90 3.84 4.45 20.66
C GLY A 90 2.94 3.89 21.77
N GLY A 91 3.06 2.63 22.15
CA GLY A 91 2.27 1.98 23.20
C GLY A 91 0.79 1.74 22.86
N ARG A 92 -0.02 1.36 23.86
CA ARG A 92 -1.39 0.83 23.67
C ARG A 92 -2.31 1.69 22.80
N TRP A 93 -2.32 3.00 23.02
CA TRP A 93 -3.26 3.90 22.34
C TRP A 93 -2.90 4.11 20.87
N SER A 94 -1.62 4.33 20.53
CA SER A 94 -1.19 4.43 19.14
C SER A 94 -1.21 3.06 18.43
N GLY A 95 -0.83 1.99 19.14
CA GLY A 95 -0.85 0.62 18.66
C GLY A 95 -2.24 0.17 18.21
N MET A 96 -3.31 0.65 18.84
CA MET A 96 -4.69 0.40 18.40
C MET A 96 -4.98 1.00 17.01
N PHE A 97 -4.40 2.15 16.70
CA PHE A 97 -4.60 2.82 15.41
C PHE A 97 -3.75 2.23 14.28
N HIS A 98 -2.68 1.49 14.59
CA HIS A 98 -1.86 0.79 13.60
C HIS A 98 -2.68 -0.10 12.66
N PRO A 99 -3.43 -1.12 13.14
CA PRO A 99 -4.26 -1.96 12.28
C PRO A 99 -5.38 -1.17 11.60
N LEU A 100 -5.97 -0.16 12.27
CA LEU A 100 -7.01 0.68 11.65
C LEU A 100 -6.47 1.43 10.43
N ASN A 101 -5.30 2.06 10.55
CA ASN A 101 -4.65 2.74 9.44
C ASN A 101 -4.20 1.75 8.35
N ALA A 102 -3.85 0.50 8.71
CA ALA A 102 -3.52 -0.53 7.73
C ALA A 102 -4.74 -0.91 6.86
N PHE A 103 -5.92 -1.04 7.45
CA PHE A 103 -7.17 -1.26 6.69
C PHE A 103 -7.56 -0.06 5.83
N LEU A 104 -7.35 1.17 6.32
CA LEU A 104 -7.54 2.38 5.51
C LEU A 104 -6.61 2.39 4.29
N LEU A 105 -5.33 2.10 4.50
CA LEU A 105 -4.35 1.96 3.41
C LEU A 105 -4.75 0.87 2.42
N LEU A 106 -5.18 -0.30 2.91
CA LEU A 106 -5.66 -1.40 2.07
C LEU A 106 -6.82 -0.94 1.16
N ALA A 107 -7.81 -0.26 1.73
CA ALA A 107 -8.96 0.27 0.98
C ALA A 107 -8.54 1.32 -0.05
N LEU A 108 -7.67 2.27 0.33
CA LEU A 108 -7.24 3.36 -0.55
C LEU A 108 -6.31 2.88 -1.69
N TYR A 109 -5.34 2.01 -1.41
CA TYR A 109 -4.50 1.39 -2.45
C TYR A 109 -5.33 0.51 -3.39
N GLY A 110 -6.29 -0.26 -2.85
CA GLY A 110 -7.23 -1.05 -3.65
C GLY A 110 -8.10 -0.18 -4.57
N TRP A 111 -8.65 0.91 -4.02
CA TRP A 111 -9.42 1.89 -4.78
C TRP A 111 -8.57 2.53 -5.89
N LEU A 112 -7.37 3.01 -5.57
CA LEU A 112 -6.46 3.66 -6.51
C LEU A 112 -6.06 2.70 -7.64
N SER A 113 -5.72 1.46 -7.30
CA SER A 113 -5.43 0.40 -8.26
C SER A 113 -6.60 0.20 -9.24
N GLY A 114 -7.82 0.03 -8.73
CA GLY A 114 -9.01 -0.13 -9.56
C GLY A 114 -9.30 1.08 -10.45
N ARG A 115 -9.11 2.30 -9.94
CA ARG A 115 -9.30 3.55 -10.69
C ARG A 115 -8.33 3.64 -11.87
N LEU A 116 -7.03 3.45 -11.63
CA LEU A 116 -5.99 3.55 -12.67
C LEU A 116 -6.12 2.49 -13.76
N HIS A 117 -6.57 1.27 -13.40
CA HIS A 117 -6.81 0.21 -14.39
C HIS A 117 -8.06 0.48 -15.24
N ARG A 118 -9.13 1.04 -14.66
CA ARG A 118 -10.32 1.43 -15.42
C ARG A 118 -10.02 2.57 -16.39
N GLU A 119 -9.28 3.58 -15.97
CA GLU A 119 -8.84 4.68 -16.84
C GLU A 119 -8.01 4.17 -18.01
N GLY A 120 -6.98 3.34 -17.75
CA GLY A 120 -6.15 2.81 -18.82
C GLY A 120 -6.91 1.93 -19.82
N ARG A 121 -7.95 1.21 -19.38
CA ARG A 121 -8.84 0.45 -20.28
C ARG A 121 -9.73 1.36 -21.12
N ALA A 122 -10.26 2.43 -20.53
CA ALA A 122 -11.07 3.40 -21.26
C ALA A 122 -10.25 4.12 -22.35
N THR A 123 -9.01 4.52 -22.05
CA THR A 123 -8.11 5.12 -23.05
C THR A 123 -7.79 4.14 -24.17
N ALA A 124 -7.53 2.86 -23.85
CA ALA A 124 -7.24 1.83 -24.86
C ALA A 124 -8.45 1.55 -25.77
N ALA A 125 -9.68 1.63 -25.25
CA ALA A 125 -10.91 1.40 -26.03
C ALA A 125 -11.24 2.54 -27.02
N VAL A 126 -10.72 3.75 -26.78
CA VAL A 126 -10.95 4.93 -27.63
C VAL A 126 -9.84 5.13 -28.67
N ALA A 127 -8.74 4.38 -28.57
CA ALA A 127 -7.65 4.46 -29.54
C ALA A 127 -8.19 4.07 -30.95
N PRO A 128 -7.98 4.92 -31.97
CA PRO A 128 -8.53 4.66 -33.30
C PRO A 128 -7.97 3.34 -33.85
N THR A 129 -8.86 2.50 -34.37
CA THR A 129 -8.47 1.32 -35.15
C THR A 129 -7.57 1.80 -36.27
N PRO A 130 -6.36 1.23 -36.47
CA PRO A 130 -5.53 1.57 -37.61
C PRO A 130 -6.35 1.30 -38.87
N THR A 131 -6.75 2.35 -39.58
CA THR A 131 -7.36 2.20 -40.90
C THR A 131 -6.34 1.45 -41.73
N ALA A 132 -6.65 0.19 -42.06
CA ALA A 132 -5.85 -0.58 -42.99
C ALA A 132 -5.75 0.25 -44.27
N ALA A 133 -4.55 0.69 -44.61
CA ALA A 133 -4.29 1.34 -45.89
C ALA A 133 -4.69 0.33 -46.97
N ALA A 134 -5.77 0.64 -47.70
CA ALA A 134 -6.19 -0.15 -48.84
C ALA A 134 -5.12 -0.04 -49.94
N PRO A 135 -4.81 -1.15 -50.64
CA PRO A 135 -3.82 -1.19 -51.71
C PRO A 135 -4.24 -0.37 -52.94
#